data_AF-A0A956SPB1-F1
#
_entry.id   AF-A0A956SPB1-F1
#
_cell.length_a   1.000
_cell.length_b   1.000
_cell.length_c   1.000
_cell.angle_alpha   90.00
_cell.angle_beta   90.00
_cell.angle_gamma   90.00
#
_symmetry.space_group_name_H-M   'P 1'
#
loop_
_entity.id
_entity.type
_entity.pdbx_description
1 polymer ?
#
loop_
_entity_poly.entity_id
_entity_poly.type
_entity_poly.pdbx_seq_one_letter_code
_entity_poly.pdbx_strand_id
1 'polypeptide(L)'
;MSNDKHLRCSFCGKSKDSVRKFISGPSVYICNECITLCNEILAEDEEREAGETRQSVPTPQEIKDTLDQYIVGQERAKRSLSVAVYNHYKRINAGPRDGEVELEKSNILLL
;
A
#
# COMPACT_ATOMS: atom_id res chain seq x y z
N MET A 1 -22.56 -44.20 -13.30
CA MET A 1 -21.18 -44.48 -12.85
C MET A 1 -20.70 -43.28 -12.06
N SER A 2 -20.90 -43.30 -10.74
CA SER A 2 -20.66 -42.19 -9.83
C SER A 2 -19.18 -42.07 -9.48
N ASN A 3 -18.50 -41.05 -10.00
CA ASN A 3 -17.10 -40.74 -9.66
C ASN A 3 -16.95 -39.40 -8.90
N ASP A 4 -18.02 -38.97 -8.19
CA ASP A 4 -18.03 -37.76 -7.36
C ASP A 4 -17.49 -38.01 -5.94
N LYS A 5 -16.85 -39.18 -5.70
CA LYS A 5 -16.57 -39.67 -4.34
C LYS A 5 -15.37 -39.05 -3.64
N HIS A 6 -14.51 -38.29 -4.32
CA HIS A 6 -13.37 -37.63 -3.66
C HIS A 6 -12.96 -36.33 -4.34
N LEU A 7 -13.91 -35.41 -4.57
CA LEU A 7 -13.54 -34.02 -4.88
C LEU A 7 -12.83 -33.42 -3.66
N ARG A 8 -11.53 -33.17 -3.81
CA ARG A 8 -10.65 -32.62 -2.77
C ARG A 8 -10.10 -31.28 -3.21
N CYS A 9 -10.00 -30.35 -2.27
CA CYS A 9 -9.32 -29.07 -2.48
C CYS A 9 -7.85 -29.33 -2.83
N SER A 10 -7.36 -28.71 -3.91
CA SER A 10 -5.98 -28.82 -4.38
C SER A 10 -4.97 -28.16 -3.45
N PHE A 11 -5.42 -27.30 -2.53
CA PHE A 11 -4.56 -26.58 -1.58
C PHE A 11 -4.47 -27.25 -0.20
N CYS A 12 -5.61 -27.64 0.39
CA CYS A 12 -5.66 -28.20 1.75
C CYS A 12 -6.04 -29.69 1.81
N GLY A 13 -6.40 -30.31 0.68
CA GLY A 13 -6.77 -31.74 0.62
C GLY A 13 -8.12 -32.13 1.24
N LYS A 14 -8.85 -31.17 1.85
CA LYS A 14 -10.19 -31.39 2.41
C LYS A 14 -11.18 -31.80 1.31
N SER A 15 -12.07 -32.74 1.64
CA SER A 15 -13.17 -33.13 0.77
C SER A 15 -14.24 -32.04 0.70
N LYS A 16 -15.02 -32.04 -0.39
CA LYS A 16 -16.19 -31.17 -0.59
C LYS A 16 -17.15 -31.14 0.61
N ASP A 17 -17.37 -32.29 1.26
CA ASP A 17 -18.29 -32.41 2.41
C ASP A 17 -17.78 -31.71 3.69
N SER A 18 -16.48 -31.43 3.77
CA SER A 18 -15.85 -30.83 4.94
C SER A 18 -15.84 -29.30 4.90
N VAL A 19 -16.39 -28.68 3.85
CA VAL A 19 -16.32 -27.23 3.62
C VAL A 19 -17.64 -26.67 3.12
N ARG A 20 -17.92 -25.40 3.45
CA ARG A 20 -19.23 -24.77 3.19
C ARG A 20 -19.43 -24.39 1.73
N LYS A 21 -18.39 -23.92 1.05
CA LYS A 21 -18.43 -23.63 -0.39
C LYS A 21 -17.21 -24.23 -1.08
N PHE A 22 -17.44 -24.75 -2.28
CA PHE A 22 -16.45 -25.46 -3.07
C PHE A 22 -16.54 -24.98 -4.52
N ILE A 23 -15.42 -24.51 -5.07
CA ILE A 23 -15.33 -23.95 -6.42
C ILE A 23 -14.57 -24.94 -7.29
N SER A 24 -15.12 -25.25 -8.47
CA SER A 24 -14.53 -26.16 -9.45
C SER A 24 -14.06 -25.41 -10.68
N GLY A 25 -12.77 -25.53 -11.01
CA GLY A 25 -12.19 -25.13 -12.29
C GLY A 25 -12.02 -26.33 -13.24
N PRO A 26 -11.45 -26.13 -14.45
CA PRO A 26 -11.30 -27.18 -15.46
C PRO A 26 -10.50 -28.40 -14.98
N SER A 27 -9.47 -28.19 -14.16
CA SER A 27 -8.60 -29.26 -13.63
C SER A 27 -8.19 -29.05 -12.16
N VAL A 28 -8.84 -28.12 -11.45
CA VAL A 28 -8.44 -27.68 -10.10
C VAL A 28 -9.66 -27.40 -9.25
N TYR A 29 -9.54 -27.59 -7.94
CA TYR A 29 -10.61 -27.35 -6.99
C TYR A 29 -10.10 -26.56 -5.79
N ILE A 30 -10.89 -25.59 -5.33
CA ILE A 30 -10.52 -24.76 -4.18
C ILE A 30 -11.73 -24.59 -3.24
N CYS A 31 -11.50 -24.66 -1.93
CA CYS A 31 -12.52 -24.42 -0.92
C CYS A 31 -12.54 -22.96 -0.45
N ASN A 32 -13.64 -22.54 0.17
CA ASN A 32 -13.77 -21.18 0.69
C ASN A 32 -12.71 -20.80 1.72
N GLU A 33 -12.27 -21.74 2.55
CA GLU A 33 -11.25 -21.46 3.58
C GLU A 33 -9.90 -21.11 2.94
N CYS A 34 -9.50 -21.85 1.90
CA CYS A 34 -8.28 -21.55 1.16
C CYS A 34 -8.38 -20.22 0.42
N ILE A 35 -9.55 -19.87 -0.13
CA ILE A 35 -9.77 -18.55 -0.75
C ILE A 35 -9.60 -17.44 0.31
N THR A 36 -10.20 -17.60 1.48
CA THR A 36 -10.06 -16.62 2.56
C THR A 36 -8.61 -16.47 2.99
N LEU A 37 -7.90 -17.58 3.22
CA LEU A 37 -6.49 -17.55 3.58
C LEU A 37 -5.61 -16.92 2.48
N CYS A 38 -5.85 -17.25 1.22
CA CYS A 38 -5.14 -16.63 0.10
C CYS A 38 -5.39 -15.12 0.05
N ASN A 39 -6.63 -14.67 0.27
CA ASN A 39 -6.93 -13.24 0.31
C ASN A 39 -6.28 -12.54 1.51
N GLU A 40 -6.20 -13.18 2.67
CA GLU A 40 -5.50 -12.65 3.85
C GLU A 40 -4.01 -12.48 3.57
N ILE A 41 -3.35 -13.50 3.01
CA ILE A 41 -1.93 -13.44 2.64
C ILE A 41 -1.66 -12.34 1.61
N LEU A 42 -2.51 -12.24 0.57
CA LEU A 42 -2.38 -11.20 -0.45
C LEU A 42 -2.56 -9.79 0.14
N ALA A 43 -3.51 -9.61 1.06
CA ALA A 43 -3.71 -8.33 1.73
C ALA A 43 -2.53 -7.95 2.63
N GLU A 44 -1.93 -8.91 3.35
CA GLU A 44 -0.71 -8.65 4.15
C GLU A 44 0.47 -8.23 3.28
N ASP A 45 0.63 -8.83 2.10
CA ASP A 45 1.69 -8.47 1.15
C ASP A 45 1.44 -7.07 0.56
N GLU A 46 0.21 -6.73 0.18
CA GLU A 46 -0.17 -5.36 -0.25
C GLU A 46 0.08 -4.33 0.86
N GLU A 47 -0.21 -4.66 2.12
CA GLU A 47 0.06 -3.78 3.27
C GLU A 47 1.56 -3.59 3.52
N ARG A 48 2.37 -4.64 3.33
CA ARG A 48 3.84 -4.56 3.42
C ARG A 48 4.41 -3.70 2.29
N GLU A 49 3.98 -3.92 1.06
CA GLU A 49 4.39 -3.09 -0.09
C GLU A 49 3.94 -1.63 0.08
N ALA A 50 2.73 -1.39 0.60
CA ALA A 50 2.26 -0.05 0.95
C ALA A 50 3.03 0.57 2.12
N GLY A 51 3.47 -0.24 3.09
CA GLY A 51 4.32 0.15 4.20
C GLY A 51 5.74 0.55 3.76
N GLU A 52 6.30 -0.18 2.80
CA GLU A 52 7.60 0.13 2.17
C GLU A 52 7.51 1.35 1.24
N THR A 53 6.36 1.57 0.59
CA THR A 53 6.10 2.76 -0.25
C THR A 53 5.83 4.02 0.58
N ARG A 54 5.42 3.90 1.84
CA ARG A 54 5.36 5.02 2.78
C ARG A 54 6.76 5.36 3.28
N GLN A 55 7.59 5.90 2.39
CA GLN A 55 8.77 6.66 2.80
C GLN A 55 8.30 7.73 3.80
N SER A 56 8.71 7.59 5.06
CA SER A 56 8.35 8.52 6.12
C SER A 56 8.95 9.88 5.77
N VAL A 57 8.09 10.81 5.37
CA VAL A 57 8.53 12.17 5.07
C VAL A 57 8.99 12.80 6.39
N PRO A 58 10.23 13.33 6.46
CA PRO A 58 10.73 13.98 7.66
C PRO A 58 9.83 15.16 8.03
N THR A 59 9.59 15.34 9.33
CA THR A 59 8.77 16.44 9.85
C THR A 59 9.34 17.80 9.48
N PRO A 60 8.53 18.87 9.44
CA PRO A 60 9.04 20.22 9.19
C PRO A 60 10.15 20.65 10.16
N GLN A 61 10.17 20.12 11.38
CA GLN A 61 11.23 20.39 12.34
C GLN A 61 12.55 19.72 11.92
N GLU A 62 12.52 18.43 11.57
CA GLU A 62 13.71 17.70 11.11
C GLU A 62 14.29 18.29 9.81
N ILE A 63 13.41 18.73 8.89
CA ILE A 63 13.82 19.43 7.67
C ILE A 63 14.51 20.75 8.03
N LYS A 64 13.94 21.53 8.96
CA LYS A 64 14.53 22.79 9.41
C LYS A 64 15.87 22.55 10.10
N ASP A 65 15.96 21.56 10.99
CA ASP A 65 17.19 21.23 11.72
C ASP A 65 18.31 20.82 10.75
N THR A 66 17.96 20.12 9.67
CA THR A 66 18.91 19.80 8.59
C THR A 66 19.35 21.07 7.87
N LEU A 67 18.42 22.00 7.55
CA LEU A 67 18.76 23.29 6.92
C LEU A 67 19.66 24.14 7.84
N ASP A 68 19.47 24.08 9.15
CA ASP A 68 20.26 24.81 10.14
C ASP A 68 21.75 24.42 10.12
N GLN A 69 22.09 23.20 9.67
CA GLN A 69 23.48 22.74 9.52
C GLN A 69 24.22 23.43 8.36
N TYR A 70 23.49 23.94 7.36
CA TYR A 70 24.08 24.51 6.13
C TYR A 70 23.75 26.00 5.93
N ILE A 71 22.65 26.50 6.51
CA ILE A 71 22.12 27.85 6.29
C ILE A 71 22.08 28.60 7.61
N VAL A 72 23.01 29.55 7.76
CA VAL A 72 23.09 30.44 8.92
C VAL A 72 22.02 31.53 8.84
N GLY A 73 21.19 31.65 9.88
CA GLY A 73 20.10 32.64 9.94
C GLY A 73 18.93 32.28 9.01
N GLN A 74 18.22 33.28 8.47
CA GLN A 74 17.06 33.07 7.57
C GLN A 74 15.92 32.22 8.16
N GLU A 75 15.63 32.40 9.46
CA GLU A 75 14.64 31.61 10.20
C GLU A 75 13.26 31.56 9.54
N ARG A 76 12.79 32.69 9.01
CA ARG A 76 11.50 32.78 8.32
C ARG A 76 11.47 31.93 7.04
N ALA A 77 12.55 31.97 6.26
CA ALA A 77 12.66 31.22 5.02
C ALA A 77 12.77 29.72 5.28
N LYS A 78 13.62 29.29 6.23
CA LYS A 78 13.78 27.88 6.61
C LYS A 78 12.48 27.28 7.10
N ARG A 79 11.71 28.00 7.94
CA ARG A 79 10.38 27.55 8.38
C ARG A 79 9.41 27.41 7.22
N SER A 80 9.35 28.41 6.33
CA SER A 80 8.45 28.39 5.17
C SER A 80 8.78 27.23 4.22
N LEU A 81 10.07 27.02 3.93
CA LEU A 81 10.53 25.96 3.05
C LEU A 81 10.26 24.58 3.65
N SER A 82 10.54 24.40 4.94
CA SER A 82 10.35 23.10 5.61
C SER A 82 8.88 22.65 5.60
N VAL A 83 7.95 23.58 5.84
CA VAL A 83 6.51 23.29 5.75
C VAL A 83 6.08 23.02 4.31
N ALA A 84 6.57 23.80 3.34
CA ALA A 84 6.24 23.63 1.93
C ALA A 84 6.72 22.27 1.39
N VAL A 85 7.97 21.90 1.70
CA VAL A 85 8.58 20.62 1.29
C VAL A 85 7.86 19.45 1.94
N TYR A 86 7.59 19.51 3.25
CA TYR A 86 6.83 18.47 3.94
C TYR A 86 5.46 18.23 3.30
N ASN A 87 4.71 19.30 3.05
CA ASN A 87 3.38 19.21 2.43
C ASN A 87 3.46 18.70 0.98
N HIS A 88 4.50 19.07 0.24
CA HIS A 88 4.74 18.59 -1.12
C HIS A 88 4.96 17.07 -1.16
N TYR A 89 5.86 16.56 -0.33
CA TYR A 89 6.11 15.11 -0.24
C TYR A 89 4.90 14.35 0.30
N LYS A 90 4.17 14.91 1.27
CA LYS A 90 2.92 14.31 1.75
C LYS A 90 1.88 14.18 0.63
N ARG A 91 1.81 15.16 -0.28
CA ARG A 91 0.94 15.11 -1.46
C ARG A 91 1.39 14.08 -2.49
N ILE A 92 2.70 13.94 -2.73
CA ILE A 92 3.25 12.93 -3.63
C ILE A 92 3.00 11.52 -3.09
N ASN A 93 3.28 11.28 -1.80
CA ASN A 93 3.18 9.95 -1.18
C ASN A 93 1.73 9.51 -0.92
N ALA A 94 0.76 10.42 -0.98
CA ALA A 94 -0.65 10.08 -0.84
C ALA A 94 -1.23 9.34 -2.07
N GLY A 95 -0.49 9.25 -3.17
CA GLY A 95 -0.96 8.66 -4.44
C GLY A 95 -2.14 9.42 -5.05
N PRO A 96 -2.53 9.10 -6.31
CA PRO A 96 -3.79 9.61 -6.84
C PRO A 96 -4.92 9.02 -5.99
N ARG A 97 -5.68 9.90 -5.32
CA ARG A 97 -7.01 9.50 -4.85
C ARG A 97 -7.86 9.32 -6.09
N ASP A 98 -8.53 8.18 -6.18
CA ASP A 98 -9.48 7.86 -7.25
C ASP A 98 -10.50 9.01 -7.37
N GLY A 99 -10.34 9.87 -8.39
CA GLY A 99 -11.24 10.99 -8.70
C GLY A 99 -10.75 12.43 -8.50
N GLU A 100 -9.54 12.70 -7.98
CA GLU A 100 -9.05 14.09 -7.85
C GLU A 100 -7.92 14.43 -8.86
N VAL A 101 -8.34 15.17 -9.89
CA VAL A 101 -7.64 16.15 -10.76
C VAL A 101 -6.11 16.11 -10.80
N GLU A 102 -5.56 16.05 -12.03
CA GLU A 102 -4.16 16.24 -12.39
C GLU A 102 -3.45 17.30 -11.52
N LEU A 103 -2.33 16.90 -10.93
CA LEU A 103 -1.47 17.72 -10.09
C LEU A 103 -1.10 19.03 -10.80
N GLU A 104 -1.74 20.13 -10.42
CA GLU A 104 -1.32 21.46 -10.85
C GLU A 104 0.08 21.78 -10.31
N LYS A 105 0.97 22.07 -11.26
CA LYS A 105 2.25 22.79 -11.25
C LYS A 105 2.93 22.97 -9.87
N SER A 106 4.13 22.41 -9.75
CA SER A 106 5.10 22.74 -8.70
C SER A 106 5.29 24.26 -8.58
N ASN A 107 4.76 24.84 -7.50
CA ASN A 107 4.99 26.24 -7.14
C ASN A 107 6.29 26.40 -6.32
N ILE A 108 7.36 25.70 -6.70
CA ILE A 108 8.70 25.95 -6.14
C ILE A 108 9.47 26.75 -7.18
N LEU A 109 9.46 28.08 -7.03
CA LEU A 109 10.31 28.97 -7.79
C LEU A 109 11.71 28.93 -7.16
N LEU A 110 12.68 28.34 -7.87
CA LEU A 110 14.10 28.47 -7.56
C LEU A 110 14.64 29.66 -8.37
N LEU A 111 15.15 30.69 -7.69
CA LEU A 111 15.82 31.85 -8.27
C LEU A 111 17.32 31.75 -8.04
#